data_AF-A0A4P6LW11-F1
#
_entry.id   AF-A0A4P6LW11-F1
#
_cell.length_a   1.000
_cell.length_b   1.000
_cell.length_c   1.000
_cell.angle_alpha   90.00
_cell.angle_beta   90.00
_cell.angle_gamma   90.00
#
_symmetry.space_group_name_H-M   'P 1'
#
loop_
_entity.id
_entity.type
_entity.pdbx_description
1 polymer ?
#
loop_
_entity_poly.entity_id
_entity_poly.type
_entity_poly.pdbx_seq_one_letter_code
_entity_poly.pdbx_strand_id
1 'polypeptide(L)'
;MISVNLNTLRKQRGYSQEEVAEKIGVSRQAVAKWESGETVPDLENTMALAGLYGVSIDNLVNYQAKKEGLQIPPKGKHVFGSVTVGERGQIVIPKKARDIFGIKPGDSLLMLGDEEQGLAMVKTEIFMELAKEILEKGGRFDEGDRDKQSDKEI
;
A
#
# COMPACT_ATOMS: atom_id res chain seq x y z
N MET A 1 -10.53 -8.30 18.98
CA MET A 1 -10.24 -7.99 17.56
C MET A 1 -8.85 -7.39 17.42
N ILE A 2 -8.57 -6.25 18.08
CA ILE A 2 -7.22 -5.65 18.11
C ILE A 2 -6.12 -6.59 18.64
N SER A 3 -6.39 -7.38 19.67
CA SER A 3 -5.41 -8.31 20.29
C SER A 3 -4.80 -9.31 19.30
N VAL A 4 -5.64 -9.87 18.41
CA VAL A 4 -5.21 -10.79 17.34
C VAL A 4 -4.33 -10.05 16.33
N ASN A 5 -4.76 -8.85 15.91
CA ASN A 5 -4.00 -8.05 14.94
C ASN A 5 -2.63 -7.65 15.48
N LEU A 6 -2.53 -7.27 16.76
CA LEU A 6 -1.25 -6.99 17.44
C LEU A 6 -0.32 -8.19 17.40
N ASN A 7 -0.83 -9.38 17.78
CA ASN A 7 -0.04 -10.61 17.76
C ASN A 7 0.45 -10.96 16.35
N THR A 8 -0.43 -10.85 15.35
CA THR A 8 -0.12 -11.12 13.95
C THR A 8 0.96 -10.16 13.43
N LEU A 9 0.79 -8.85 13.62
CA LEU A 9 1.73 -7.84 13.14
C LEU A 9 3.09 -7.96 13.83
N ARG A 10 3.10 -8.21 15.14
CA ARG A 10 4.33 -8.44 15.89
C ARG A 10 5.12 -9.62 15.31
N LYS A 11 4.45 -10.76 15.10
CA LYS A 11 5.08 -11.97 14.52
C LYS A 11 5.56 -11.75 13.09
N GLN A 12 4.78 -11.04 12.26
CA GLN A 12 5.19 -10.70 10.90
C GLN A 12 6.45 -9.84 10.84
N ARG A 13 6.65 -8.98 11.84
CA ARG A 13 7.86 -8.15 11.98
C ARG A 13 9.01 -8.87 12.70
N GLY A 14 8.79 -10.08 13.19
CA GLY A 14 9.80 -10.86 13.92
C GLY A 14 10.11 -10.32 15.32
N TYR A 15 9.27 -9.45 15.88
CA TYR A 15 9.52 -8.84 17.20
C TYR A 15 9.04 -9.75 18.35
N SER A 16 9.77 -9.71 19.46
CA SER A 16 9.32 -10.17 20.77
C SER A 16 8.41 -9.12 21.43
N GLN A 17 7.68 -9.53 22.48
CA GLN A 17 6.86 -8.60 23.25
C GLN A 17 7.72 -7.55 23.97
N GLU A 18 8.94 -7.91 24.37
CA GLU A 18 9.91 -7.00 25.00
C GLU A 18 10.34 -5.92 24.01
N GLU A 19 10.73 -6.30 22.80
CA GLU A 19 11.17 -5.34 21.76
C GLU A 19 10.04 -4.38 21.35
N VAL A 20 8.78 -4.85 21.30
CA VAL A 20 7.64 -3.97 21.04
C VAL A 20 7.48 -2.98 22.18
N ALA A 21 7.55 -3.46 23.43
CA ALA A 21 7.38 -2.63 24.61
C ALA A 21 8.46 -1.53 24.70
N GLU A 22 9.72 -1.89 24.44
CA GLU A 22 10.85 -0.97 24.37
C GLU A 22 10.65 0.09 23.27
N LYS A 23 10.23 -0.32 22.06
CA LYS A 23 10.05 0.60 20.93
C LYS A 23 8.93 1.62 21.11
N ILE A 24 7.90 1.31 21.90
CA ILE A 24 6.76 2.20 22.16
C ILE A 24 6.76 2.79 23.58
N GLY A 25 7.76 2.48 24.40
CA GLY A 25 7.94 3.09 25.72
C GLY A 25 7.00 2.57 26.81
N VAL A 26 6.63 1.28 26.79
CA VAL A 26 5.74 0.66 27.79
C VAL A 26 6.36 -0.57 28.43
N SER A 27 5.70 -1.15 29.43
CA SER A 27 6.15 -2.40 30.03
C SER A 27 5.81 -3.60 29.14
N ARG A 28 6.66 -4.64 29.12
CA ARG A 28 6.35 -5.92 28.46
C ARG A 28 5.01 -6.50 28.90
N GLN A 29 4.67 -6.33 30.18
CA GLN A 29 3.39 -6.79 30.74
C GLN A 29 2.19 -6.10 30.07
N ALA A 30 2.27 -4.81 29.76
CA ALA A 30 1.22 -4.09 29.04
C ALA A 30 0.97 -4.72 27.66
N VAL A 31 2.04 -4.91 26.88
CA VAL A 31 1.96 -5.57 25.55
C VAL A 31 1.37 -6.97 25.65
N ALA A 32 1.80 -7.77 26.64
CA ALA A 32 1.27 -9.11 26.85
C ALA A 32 -0.24 -9.11 27.16
N LYS A 33 -0.72 -8.17 27.98
CA LYS A 33 -2.14 -8.02 28.30
C LYS A 33 -2.98 -7.55 27.11
N TRP A 34 -2.41 -6.73 26.23
CA TRP A 34 -3.07 -6.31 25.00
C TRP A 34 -3.18 -7.47 24.00
N GLU A 35 -2.13 -8.27 23.86
CA GLU A 35 -2.14 -9.44 22.97
C GLU A 35 -3.03 -10.58 23.47
N SER A 36 -3.18 -10.75 24.79
CA SER A 36 -4.13 -11.71 25.38
C SER A 36 -5.58 -11.22 25.32
N GLY A 37 -5.80 -9.92 25.13
CA GLY A 37 -7.11 -9.29 25.15
C GLY A 37 -7.64 -9.01 26.55
N GLU A 38 -6.80 -9.10 27.59
CA GLU A 38 -7.16 -8.74 28.97
C GLU A 38 -7.39 -7.23 29.11
N THR A 39 -6.61 -6.43 28.39
CA THR A 39 -6.78 -4.97 28.32
C THR A 39 -6.64 -4.49 26.88
N VAL A 40 -6.98 -3.23 26.64
CA VAL A 40 -6.88 -2.58 25.32
C VAL A 40 -5.92 -1.39 25.46
N PRO A 41 -4.99 -1.16 24.52
CA PRO A 41 -4.16 0.04 24.54
C PRO A 41 -5.04 1.29 24.41
N ASP A 42 -4.64 2.36 25.08
CA ASP A 42 -5.25 3.68 24.87
C ASP A 42 -4.93 4.23 23.48
N LEU A 43 -5.44 5.44 23.18
CA LEU A 43 -5.25 6.05 21.88
C LEU A 43 -3.77 6.32 21.57
N GLU A 44 -2.99 6.77 22.54
CA GLU A 44 -1.57 7.10 22.36
C GLU A 44 -0.76 5.85 22.01
N ASN A 45 -0.93 4.78 22.80
CA ASN A 45 -0.29 3.49 22.56
C ASN A 45 -0.78 2.86 21.25
N THR A 46 -2.06 3.02 20.91
CA THR A 46 -2.60 2.54 19.63
C THR A 46 -1.95 3.26 18.44
N MET A 47 -1.75 4.58 18.53
CA MET A 47 -1.03 5.34 17.51
C MET A 47 0.42 4.89 17.38
N ALA A 48 1.11 4.69 18.51
CA ALA A 48 2.49 4.21 18.54
C ALA A 48 2.64 2.83 17.90
N LEU A 49 1.74 1.89 18.25
CA LEU A 49 1.69 0.54 17.67
C LEU A 49 1.39 0.58 16.17
N ALA A 50 0.44 1.40 15.72
CA ALA A 50 0.13 1.57 14.30
C ALA A 50 1.33 2.13 13.51
N GLY A 51 2.04 3.10 14.10
CA GLY A 51 3.29 3.64 13.57
C GLY A 51 4.38 2.58 13.48
N LEU A 52 4.61 1.83 14.57
CA LEU A 52 5.60 0.76 14.63
C LEU A 52 5.36 -0.32 13.57
N TYR A 53 4.11 -0.76 13.40
CA TYR A 53 3.79 -1.80 12.42
C TYR A 53 3.58 -1.28 11.00
N GLY A 54 3.52 0.03 10.81
CA GLY A 54 3.31 0.65 9.50
C GLY A 54 1.93 0.35 8.92
N VAL A 55 0.89 0.33 9.76
CA VAL A 55 -0.52 0.11 9.38
C VAL A 55 -1.37 1.31 9.77
N SER A 56 -2.59 1.43 9.24
CA SER A 56 -3.54 2.43 9.77
C SER A 56 -4.11 1.97 11.11
N ILE A 57 -4.53 2.93 11.95
CA ILE A 57 -5.22 2.64 13.22
C ILE A 57 -6.50 1.83 12.94
N ASP A 58 -7.26 2.21 11.92
CA ASP A 58 -8.48 1.49 11.53
C ASP A 58 -8.18 0.01 11.22
N ASN A 59 -7.13 -0.27 10.44
CA ASN A 59 -6.72 -1.65 10.16
C ASN A 59 -6.22 -2.36 11.42
N LEU A 60 -5.49 -1.67 12.29
CA LEU A 60 -5.02 -2.26 13.55
C LEU A 60 -6.19 -2.71 14.43
N VAL A 61 -7.24 -1.89 14.54
CA VAL A 61 -8.37 -2.11 15.44
C VAL A 61 -9.43 -3.04 14.83
N ASN A 62 -9.79 -2.81 13.57
CA ASN A 62 -11.00 -3.36 12.94
C ASN A 62 -10.75 -4.45 11.90
N TYR A 63 -9.50 -4.70 11.47
CA TYR A 63 -9.25 -5.66 10.40
C TYR A 63 -9.60 -7.10 10.80
N GLN A 64 -10.32 -7.80 9.92
CA GLN A 64 -10.77 -9.17 10.13
C GLN A 64 -10.13 -10.13 9.12
N ALA A 65 -8.96 -10.66 9.47
CA ALA A 65 -8.18 -11.53 8.57
C ALA A 65 -8.96 -12.74 8.02
N LYS A 66 -9.85 -13.35 8.82
CA LYS A 66 -10.66 -14.51 8.38
C LYS A 66 -11.67 -14.18 7.27
N LYS A 67 -12.12 -12.93 7.19
CA LYS A 67 -13.14 -12.50 6.22
C LYS A 67 -12.51 -12.05 4.90
N GLU A 68 -11.36 -11.39 5.00
CA GLU A 68 -10.66 -10.81 3.86
C GLU A 68 -9.70 -11.80 3.18
N GLY A 69 -9.34 -12.91 3.84
CA GLY A 69 -8.42 -13.92 3.30
C GLY A 69 -6.99 -13.44 3.07
N LEU A 70 -6.68 -12.21 3.49
CA LEU A 70 -5.44 -11.49 3.21
C LEU A 70 -4.83 -10.91 4.50
N GLN A 71 -3.53 -10.62 4.46
CA GLN A 71 -2.83 -9.98 5.56
C GLN A 71 -3.24 -8.51 5.73
N ILE A 72 -3.05 -7.95 6.93
CA ILE A 72 -3.33 -6.54 7.21
C ILE A 72 -2.52 -5.66 6.26
N PRO A 73 -3.15 -4.81 5.43
CA PRO A 73 -2.41 -4.04 4.45
C PRO A 73 -1.61 -2.92 5.13
N PRO A 74 -0.42 -2.57 4.58
CA PRO A 74 0.35 -1.43 5.05
C PRO A 74 -0.44 -0.12 5.00
N LYS A 75 0.01 0.88 5.75
CA LYS A 75 -0.58 2.22 5.79
C LYS A 75 -0.68 2.80 4.37
N GLY A 76 -1.87 3.28 4.02
CA GLY A 76 -2.18 3.84 2.70
C GLY A 76 -2.42 2.82 1.59
N LYS A 77 -2.21 1.51 1.85
CA LYS A 77 -2.55 0.43 0.92
C LYS A 77 -3.91 -0.17 1.30
N HIS A 78 -4.69 -0.52 0.29
CA HIS A 78 -6.05 -1.01 0.48
C HIS A 78 -6.32 -2.22 -0.42
N VAL A 79 -7.08 -3.18 0.13
CA VAL A 79 -7.70 -4.25 -0.64
C VAL A 79 -9.21 -4.05 -0.56
N PHE A 80 -9.89 -4.16 -1.70
CA PHE A 80 -11.34 -3.94 -1.81
C PHE A 80 -12.11 -5.25 -2.07
N GLY A 81 -11.46 -6.39 -1.92
CA GLY A 81 -11.99 -7.71 -2.26
C GLY A 81 -11.98 -7.96 -3.76
N SER A 82 -12.70 -8.99 -4.19
CA SER A 82 -12.94 -9.26 -5.60
C SER A 82 -13.99 -8.29 -6.17
N VAL A 83 -13.77 -7.87 -7.41
CA VAL A 83 -14.74 -7.10 -8.19
C VAL A 83 -15.23 -7.93 -9.37
N THR A 84 -16.45 -7.67 -9.82
CA THR A 84 -17.07 -8.42 -10.91
C THR A 84 -17.05 -7.61 -12.20
N VAL A 85 -16.90 -8.32 -13.32
CA VAL A 85 -17.10 -7.77 -14.66
C VAL A 85 -18.56 -7.97 -15.06
N GLY A 86 -19.24 -6.88 -15.39
CA GLY A 86 -20.63 -6.94 -15.88
C GLY A 86 -20.72 -7.46 -17.31
N GLU A 87 -21.94 -7.72 -17.78
CA GLU A 87 -22.23 -8.32 -19.10
C GLU A 87 -21.61 -7.58 -20.30
N ARG A 88 -21.32 -6.28 -20.15
CA ARG A 88 -20.70 -5.44 -21.18
C ARG A 88 -19.19 -5.26 -21.01
N GLY A 89 -18.53 -6.13 -20.24
CA GLY A 89 -17.11 -6.00 -19.93
C GLY A 89 -16.78 -4.88 -18.92
N GLN A 90 -17.79 -4.29 -18.27
CA GLN A 90 -17.61 -3.18 -17.33
C GLN A 90 -17.05 -3.68 -15.98
N ILE A 91 -15.96 -3.09 -15.51
CA ILE A 91 -15.45 -3.34 -14.16
C ILE A 91 -16.11 -2.38 -13.18
N VAL A 92 -16.75 -2.92 -12.15
CA VAL A 92 -17.39 -2.10 -11.11
C VAL A 92 -16.34 -1.66 -10.09
N ILE A 93 -16.02 -0.36 -10.06
CA ILE A 93 -15.17 0.22 -9.01
C ILE A 93 -16.00 0.36 -7.72
N PRO A 94 -15.61 -0.30 -6.61
CA PRO A 94 -16.34 -0.22 -5.35
C PRO A 94 -16.44 1.22 -4.84
N LYS A 95 -17.57 1.57 -4.21
CA LYS A 95 -17.80 2.91 -3.66
C LYS A 95 -16.65 3.35 -2.74
N LYS A 96 -16.20 2.47 -1.83
CA LYS A 96 -15.09 2.75 -0.92
C LYS A 96 -13.79 3.11 -1.65
N ALA A 97 -13.49 2.44 -2.77
CA ALA A 97 -12.32 2.76 -3.58
C ALA A 97 -12.48 4.13 -4.25
N ARG A 98 -13.67 4.43 -4.79
CA ARG A 98 -13.96 5.75 -5.37
C ARG A 98 -13.81 6.88 -4.36
N ASP A 99 -14.34 6.70 -3.15
CA ASP A 99 -14.27 7.70 -2.09
C ASP A 99 -12.81 7.96 -1.65
N ILE A 100 -12.01 6.90 -1.49
CA ILE A 100 -10.60 7.00 -1.07
C ILE A 100 -9.71 7.61 -2.15
N PHE A 101 -9.87 7.21 -3.41
CA PHE A 101 -9.03 7.67 -4.53
C PHE A 101 -9.63 8.85 -5.30
N GLY A 102 -10.74 9.42 -4.82
CA GLY A 102 -11.39 10.57 -5.42
C GLY A 102 -11.86 10.34 -6.85
N ILE A 103 -12.30 9.12 -7.19
CA ILE A 103 -12.74 8.74 -8.54
C ILE A 103 -14.22 9.12 -8.71
N LYS A 104 -14.49 10.00 -9.68
CA LYS A 104 -15.84 10.52 -9.96
C LYS A 104 -16.29 10.16 -11.38
N PRO A 105 -17.61 10.14 -11.65
CA PRO A 105 -18.11 10.05 -13.02
C PRO A 105 -17.51 11.17 -13.89
N GLY A 106 -16.94 10.80 -15.04
CA GLY A 106 -16.25 11.74 -15.94
C GLY A 106 -14.73 11.75 -15.79
N ASP A 107 -14.17 11.17 -14.72
CA ASP A 107 -12.72 11.04 -14.58
C ASP A 107 -12.13 10.13 -15.67
N SER A 108 -10.98 10.52 -16.21
CA SER A 108 -10.19 9.69 -17.11
C SER A 108 -9.20 8.85 -16.31
N LEU A 109 -9.27 7.53 -16.49
CA LEU A 109 -8.32 6.56 -15.94
C LEU A 109 -7.52 5.95 -17.11
N LEU A 110 -6.20 5.94 -16.98
CA LEU A 110 -5.31 5.20 -17.85
C LEU A 110 -5.31 3.73 -17.42
N MET A 111 -5.57 2.84 -18.37
CA MET A 111 -5.50 1.39 -18.18
C MET A 111 -4.25 0.85 -18.88
N LEU A 112 -3.44 0.12 -18.14
CA LEU A 112 -2.22 -0.54 -18.61
C LEU A 112 -2.41 -2.05 -18.52
N GLY A 113 -1.81 -2.77 -19.45
CA GLY A 113 -1.87 -4.22 -19.50
C GLY A 113 -0.51 -4.81 -19.79
N ASP A 114 -0.18 -5.87 -19.06
CA ASP A 114 0.96 -6.74 -19.27
C ASP A 114 0.42 -8.18 -19.32
N GLU A 115 0.83 -8.97 -20.31
CA GLU A 115 0.26 -10.31 -20.53
C GLU A 115 0.59 -11.29 -19.39
N GLU A 116 1.69 -11.07 -18.66
CA GLU A 116 2.12 -11.91 -17.55
C GLU A 116 1.65 -11.38 -16.18
N GLN A 117 1.56 -10.06 -16.02
CA GLN A 117 1.25 -9.40 -14.74
C GLN A 117 -0.21 -8.96 -14.59
N GLY A 118 -0.93 -8.81 -15.71
CA GLY A 118 -2.33 -8.42 -15.76
C GLY A 118 -2.56 -6.92 -15.96
N LEU A 119 -3.66 -6.41 -15.40
CA LEU A 119 -4.13 -5.05 -15.63
C LEU A 119 -3.81 -4.10 -14.46
N ALA A 120 -3.44 -2.86 -14.79
CA ALA A 120 -3.31 -1.76 -13.85
C ALA A 120 -4.15 -0.56 -14.29
N MET A 121 -4.64 0.22 -13.33
CA MET A 121 -5.38 1.45 -13.58
C MET A 121 -4.83 2.58 -12.72
N VAL A 122 -4.70 3.77 -13.31
CA VAL A 122 -4.24 4.99 -12.62
C VAL A 122 -4.99 6.20 -13.17
N LYS A 123 -5.19 7.26 -12.38
CA LYS A 123 -5.74 8.51 -12.92
C LYS A 123 -4.77 9.10 -13.95
N THR A 124 -5.29 9.52 -15.09
CA THR A 124 -4.46 10.06 -16.17
C THR A 124 -3.65 11.28 -15.71
N GLU A 125 -4.24 12.15 -14.87
CA GLU A 125 -3.54 13.32 -14.31
C GLU A 125 -2.29 12.94 -13.50
N ILE A 126 -2.42 11.95 -12.59
CA ILE A 126 -1.33 11.46 -11.73
C ILE A 126 -0.22 10.85 -12.59
N PHE A 127 -0.60 10.08 -13.62
CA PHE A 127 0.36 9.50 -14.53
C PHE A 127 1.15 10.55 -15.31
N MET A 128 0.48 11.59 -15.81
CA MET A 128 1.13 12.66 -16.57
C MET A 128 2.09 13.49 -15.70
N GLU A 129 1.73 13.75 -14.44
CA GLU A 129 2.63 14.39 -13.47
C GLU A 129 3.89 13.55 -13.25
N LEU A 130 3.73 12.24 -13.00
CA LEU A 130 4.85 11.32 -12.83
C LEU A 130 5.73 11.23 -14.08
N ALA A 131 5.12 11.11 -15.26
CA ALA A 131 5.85 11.04 -16.53
C ALA A 131 6.67 12.31 -16.79
N LYS A 132 6.09 13.48 -16.49
CA LYS A 132 6.79 14.76 -16.59
C LYS A 132 7.98 14.82 -15.66
N GLU A 133 7.84 14.42 -14.39
CA GLU A 133 8.96 14.37 -13.46
C GLU A 133 10.10 13.46 -13.95
N ILE A 134 9.75 12.29 -14.50
CA ILE A 134 10.73 11.34 -15.03
C ILE A 134 11.46 11.93 -16.24
N LEU A 135 10.75 12.56 -17.17
CA LEU A 135 11.36 13.19 -18.35
C LEU A 135 12.24 14.39 -17.98
N GLU A 136 11.82 15.21 -17.00
CA GLU A 136 12.60 16.35 -16.51
C GLU A 136 13.87 15.92 -15.77
N LYS A 137 13.81 14.81 -15.00
CA LYS A 137 14.98 14.25 -14.31
C LYS A 137 15.86 13.38 -15.23
N GLY A 138 15.28 12.85 -16.31
CA GLY A 138 15.90 11.91 -17.26
C GLY A 138 16.47 12.55 -18.54
N GLY A 139 16.36 13.87 -18.74
CA GLY A 139 16.86 14.60 -19.92
C GLY A 139 18.38 14.65 -20.12
N ARG A 140 19.15 13.74 -19.52
CA ARG A 140 20.56 13.44 -19.88
C ARG A 140 20.64 12.01 -20.39
N PHE A 141 20.01 11.74 -21.52
CA PHE A 141 20.44 10.63 -22.37
C PHE A 141 21.24 11.24 -23.52
N ASP A 142 22.48 10.77 -23.61
CA ASP A 142 23.56 11.22 -24.48
C ASP A 142 23.12 11.19 -25.96
N GLU A 143 22.94 12.37 -26.57
CA GLU A 143 22.88 12.52 -28.04
C GLU A 143 24.32 12.53 -28.59
N GLY A 144 25.08 11.47 -28.29
CA GLY A 144 26.53 11.43 -28.47
C GLY A 144 27.03 10.15 -29.11
N ASP A 145 26.39 9.66 -30.18
CA ASP A 145 27.01 8.69 -31.09
C ASP A 145 26.27 8.62 -32.45
N ARG A 146 26.29 9.73 -33.20
CA ARG A 146 25.91 9.72 -34.62
C ARG A 146 26.93 10.30 -35.60
N ASP A 147 28.14 10.64 -35.14
CA ASP A 147 29.23 11.04 -36.03
C ASP A 147 30.46 10.16 -35.81
N LYS A 148 30.60 9.12 -36.64
CA LYS A 148 31.88 8.57 -37.15
C LYS A 148 31.62 7.33 -38.03
N GLN A 149 31.05 7.55 -39.21
CA GLN A 149 31.28 6.64 -40.35
C GLN A 149 31.07 7.39 -41.68
N SER A 150 31.81 8.47 -41.85
CA SER A 150 32.25 8.91 -43.16
C SER A 150 33.75 9.18 -43.06
N ASP A 151 34.49 8.63 -44.03
CA ASP A 151 35.93 8.75 -44.26
C ASP A 151 36.85 7.82 -43.47
N LYS A 152 37.09 6.64 -44.07
CA LYS A 152 38.45 6.30 -44.54
C LYS A 152 38.39 5.28 -45.68
N GLU A 153 38.72 5.78 -46.85
CA GLU A 153 39.20 5.04 -48.03
C GLU A 153 40.25 3.99 -47.63
N ILE A 154 40.12 2.76 -48.16
CA ILE A 154 41.07 2.09 -49.08
C ILE A 154 40.26 1.13 -49.96
#